data_AF-A0A7Y3XYL8-F1
#
_entry.id   AF-A0A7Y3XYL8-F1
#
_cell.length_a   1.000
_cell.length_b   1.000
_cell.length_c   1.000
_cell.angle_alpha   90.00
_cell.angle_beta   90.00
_cell.angle_gamma   90.00
#
_symmetry.space_group_name_H-M   'P 1'
#
loop_
_entity.id
_entity.type
_entity.pdbx_description
1 polymer ?
#
loop_
_entity_poly.entity_id
_entity_poly.type
_entity_poly.pdbx_seq_one_letter_code
_entity_poly.pdbx_strand_id
1 'polypeptide(L)'
;MKLIIAGDLVPTKSNIDLFNKADISSLLGDELLSLWNSADMRIFNLEVPLTDKENPIAKCGPNLIAPTSTVNGIKALNPSLLTLANNHILDQGEQGLKSTEDIILNKNNIKYKTIYNVKHIGS
;
A
#
# COMPACT_ATOMS: atom_id res chain seq x y z
N MET A 1 3.31 4.93 25.13
CA MET A 1 3.41 4.28 23.82
C MET A 1 2.02 4.12 23.25
N LYS A 2 1.74 4.72 22.09
CA LYS A 2 0.48 4.65 21.35
C LYS A 2 0.72 3.96 20.01
N LEU A 3 -0.04 2.90 19.75
CA LEU A 3 0.02 2.11 18.52
C LEU A 3 -1.31 2.24 17.79
N ILE A 4 -1.26 2.55 16.49
CA ILE A 4 -2.40 2.44 15.57
C ILE A 4 -2.20 1.21 14.69
N ILE A 5 -3.23 0.39 14.63
CA ILE A 5 -3.38 -0.68 13.63
C ILE A 5 -4.60 -0.28 12.81
N ALA A 6 -4.37 0.25 11.61
CA ALA A 6 -5.43 0.61 10.68
C ALA A 6 -5.75 -0.58 9.76
N GLY A 7 -6.92 -0.51 9.12
CA GLY A 7 -7.37 -1.52 8.16
C GLY A 7 -6.67 -1.39 6.81
N ASP A 8 -7.44 -1.68 5.77
CA ASP A 8 -6.95 -1.71 4.40
C ASP A 8 -6.79 -0.31 3.81
N LEU A 9 -5.61 -0.07 3.26
CA LEU A 9 -5.26 1.10 2.49
C LEU A 9 -5.33 0.76 1.00
N VAL A 10 -6.24 1.43 0.31
CA VAL A 10 -6.40 1.30 -1.14
C VAL A 10 -6.47 2.69 -1.76
N PRO A 11 -5.42 3.15 -2.47
CA PRO A 11 -5.58 4.23 -3.43
C PRO A 11 -6.60 3.84 -4.51
N THR A 12 -7.66 4.62 -4.61
CA THR A 12 -8.75 4.43 -5.56
C THR A 12 -8.86 5.64 -6.49
N LYS A 13 -9.63 5.51 -7.57
CA LYS A 13 -9.81 6.58 -8.56
C LYS A 13 -10.22 7.93 -7.95
N SER A 14 -10.96 7.93 -6.84
CA SER A 14 -11.42 9.17 -6.19
C SER A 14 -10.35 9.87 -5.34
N ASN A 15 -9.25 9.19 -4.97
CA ASN A 15 -8.26 9.73 -4.04
C ASN A 15 -6.79 9.61 -4.52
N ILE A 16 -6.54 9.04 -5.71
CA ILE A 16 -5.20 8.97 -6.32
C ILE A 16 -4.49 10.33 -6.29
N ASP A 17 -5.19 11.42 -6.63
CA ASP A 17 -4.58 12.75 -6.63
C ASP A 17 -4.15 13.21 -5.23
N LEU A 18 -4.89 12.84 -4.19
CA LEU A 18 -4.52 13.14 -2.80
C LEU A 18 -3.28 12.35 -2.38
N PHE A 19 -3.21 11.06 -2.77
CA PHE A 19 -2.00 10.27 -2.56
C PHE A 19 -0.80 10.84 -3.33
N ASN A 20 -0.99 11.24 -4.59
CA ASN A 20 0.09 11.80 -5.40
C ASN A 20 0.63 13.11 -4.81
N LYS A 21 -0.25 13.97 -4.30
CA LYS A 21 0.07 15.24 -3.63
C LYS A 21 0.52 15.08 -2.18
N ALA A 22 0.45 13.87 -1.64
CA ALA A 22 0.70 13.59 -0.22
C ALA A 22 -0.19 14.41 0.74
N ASP A 23 -1.43 14.70 0.34
CA ASP A 23 -2.39 15.46 1.16
C ASP A 23 -3.06 14.55 2.20
N ILE A 24 -2.31 14.23 3.25
CA ILE A 24 -2.79 13.38 4.34
C ILE A 24 -3.93 14.00 5.16
N SER A 25 -4.07 15.34 5.13
CA SER A 25 -5.16 16.03 5.83
C SER A 25 -6.48 15.71 5.17
N SER A 26 -6.54 15.78 3.83
CA SER A 26 -7.74 15.40 3.08
C SER A 26 -7.98 13.88 3.08
N LEU A 27 -6.93 13.05 3.14
CA LEU A 27 -7.08 11.59 3.20
C LEU A 27 -7.68 11.08 4.51
N LEU A 28 -7.30 11.70 5.65
CA LEU A 28 -7.71 11.23 6.98
C LEU A 28 -8.86 12.06 7.57
N GLY A 29 -8.95 13.35 7.22
CA GLY A 29 -9.78 14.31 7.93
C GLY A 29 -9.18 14.72 9.29
N ASP A 30 -9.62 15.85 9.83
CA ASP A 30 -8.96 16.51 10.97
C ASP A 30 -8.93 15.65 12.23
N GLU A 31 -10.04 14.96 12.55
CA GLU A 31 -10.15 14.14 13.77
C GLU A 31 -9.21 12.94 13.73
N LEU A 32 -9.24 12.17 12.63
CA LEU A 32 -8.37 11.00 12.48
C LEU A 32 -6.91 11.43 12.32
N LEU A 33 -6.61 12.54 11.63
CA LEU A 33 -5.26 13.07 11.52
C LEU A 33 -4.67 13.42 12.90
N SER A 34 -5.45 14.02 13.79
CA SER A 34 -5.03 14.32 15.16
C SER A 34 -4.65 13.05 15.92
N LEU A 35 -5.49 12.01 15.84
CA LEU A 35 -5.19 10.70 16.42
C LEU A 35 -3.95 10.06 15.79
N TRP A 36 -3.85 10.11 14.45
CA TRP A 36 -2.77 9.55 13.64
C TRP A 36 -1.40 10.12 14.01
N ASN A 37 -1.33 11.44 14.19
CA ASN A 37 -0.13 12.16 14.57
C ASN A 37 0.24 11.94 16.05
N SER A 38 -0.71 11.58 16.89
CA SER A 38 -0.44 11.26 18.29
C SER A 38 0.21 9.88 18.49
N ALA A 39 0.22 9.02 17.48
CA ALA A 39 0.74 7.66 17.58
C ALA A 39 2.27 7.60 17.46
N ASP A 40 2.89 6.75 18.28
CA ASP A 40 4.32 6.43 18.18
C ASP A 40 4.58 5.44 17.03
N MET A 41 3.60 4.55 16.78
CA MET A 41 3.68 3.53 15.74
C MET A 41 2.39 3.43 14.93
N ARG A 42 2.53 3.22 13.61
CA ARG A 42 1.45 3.08 12.64
C ARG A 42 1.65 1.82 11.80
N ILE A 43 0.73 0.88 11.92
CA ILE A 43 0.72 -0.36 11.14
C ILE A 43 -0.57 -0.38 10.33
N PHE A 44 -0.49 -0.69 9.04
CA PHE A 44 -1.66 -0.80 8.19
C PHE A 44 -1.41 -1.69 6.98
N ASN A 45 -2.49 -2.22 6.40
CA ASN A 45 -2.42 -3.16 5.30
C ASN A 45 -2.51 -2.44 3.96
N LEU A 46 -1.56 -2.65 3.06
CA LEU A 46 -1.68 -2.16 1.68
C LEU A 46 -2.34 -3.24 0.84
N GLU A 47 -3.61 -3.04 0.51
CA GLU A 47 -4.48 -4.05 -0.11
C GLU A 47 -4.47 -3.98 -1.65
N VAL A 48 -3.52 -3.27 -2.26
CA VAL A 48 -3.45 -3.13 -3.71
C VAL A 48 -2.01 -3.10 -4.20
N PRO A 49 -1.70 -3.78 -5.32
CA PRO A 49 -0.38 -3.68 -5.94
C PRO A 49 -0.14 -2.28 -6.50
N LEU A 50 1.04 -1.74 -6.24
CA LEU A 50 1.55 -0.50 -6.81
C LEU A 50 2.35 -0.81 -8.07
N THR A 51 1.74 -0.62 -9.24
CA THR A 51 2.36 -0.86 -10.55
C THR A 51 1.71 0.01 -11.62
N ASP A 52 2.51 0.49 -12.57
CA ASP A 52 2.02 1.22 -13.75
C ASP A 52 1.82 0.28 -14.95
N LYS A 53 2.16 -1.00 -14.79
CA LYS A 53 1.94 -2.07 -15.77
C LYS A 53 0.84 -3.00 -15.28
N GLU A 54 -0.25 -3.07 -16.04
CA GLU A 54 -1.31 -4.06 -15.85
C GLU A 54 -0.84 -5.46 -16.29
N ASN A 55 -1.12 -6.45 -15.47
CA ASN A 55 -0.97 -7.88 -15.76
C ASN A 55 -1.94 -8.68 -14.86
N PRO A 56 -3.26 -8.53 -15.07
CA PRO A 56 -4.26 -9.07 -14.16
C PRO A 56 -4.22 -10.59 -14.10
N ILE A 57 -4.39 -11.17 -12.91
CA ILE A 57 -4.56 -12.62 -12.76
C ILE A 57 -5.99 -13.06 -13.12
N ALA A 58 -6.14 -14.33 -13.49
CA ALA A 58 -7.45 -14.94 -13.66
C ALA A 58 -8.08 -15.22 -12.27
N LYS A 59 -9.11 -14.45 -11.91
CA LYS A 59 -9.86 -14.61 -10.66
C LYS A 59 -11.30 -14.17 -10.82
N CYS A 60 -12.15 -14.57 -9.88
CA CYS A 60 -13.48 -14.00 -9.73
C CYS A 60 -13.38 -12.64 -9.03
N GLY A 61 -14.07 -11.63 -9.57
CA GLY A 61 -14.04 -10.25 -9.04
C GLY A 61 -12.97 -9.36 -9.69
N PRO A 62 -12.87 -8.09 -9.26
CA PRO A 62 -11.96 -7.13 -9.87
C PRO A 62 -10.50 -7.43 -9.54
N ASN A 63 -9.62 -7.12 -10.49
CA ASN A 63 -8.18 -7.00 -10.25
C ASN A 63 -7.87 -5.55 -9.87
N LEU A 64 -7.41 -5.33 -8.64
CA LEU A 64 -7.01 -4.01 -8.16
C LEU A 64 -5.63 -3.62 -8.73
N ILE A 65 -5.44 -2.32 -8.92
CA ILE A 65 -4.17 -1.70 -9.32
C ILE A 65 -4.17 -0.26 -8.85
N ALA A 66 -3.04 0.21 -8.34
CA ALA A 66 -2.82 1.61 -8.02
C ALA A 66 -1.51 2.09 -8.69
N PRO A 67 -1.48 3.33 -9.22
CA PRO A 67 -0.26 3.89 -9.80
C PRO A 67 0.89 3.93 -8.79
N THR A 68 2.11 3.74 -9.28
CA THR A 68 3.30 3.74 -8.42
C THR A 68 3.51 5.07 -7.70
N SER A 69 3.04 6.17 -8.29
CA SER A 69 3.10 7.52 -7.74
C SER A 69 2.33 7.69 -6.42
N THR A 70 1.34 6.83 -6.14
CA THR A 70 0.55 6.89 -4.90
C THR A 70 1.38 6.59 -3.65
N VAL A 71 2.58 6.03 -3.81
CA VAL A 71 3.55 5.85 -2.71
C VAL A 71 3.88 7.16 -1.99
N ASN A 72 3.75 8.31 -2.64
CA ASN A 72 3.99 9.61 -2.01
C ASN A 72 3.10 9.82 -0.77
N GLY A 73 1.80 9.57 -0.92
CA GLY A 73 0.83 9.65 0.17
C GLY A 73 1.01 8.54 1.19
N ILE A 74 1.29 7.31 0.73
CA ILE A 74 1.57 6.18 1.63
C ILE A 74 2.77 6.49 2.54
N LYS A 75 3.82 7.11 1.99
CA LYS A 75 4.98 7.56 2.76
C LYS A 75 4.63 8.68 3.71
N ALA A 76 3.81 9.65 3.29
CA ALA A 76 3.38 10.76 4.13
C ALA A 76 2.48 10.32 5.29
N LEU A 77 1.75 9.20 5.14
CA LEU A 77 1.08 8.53 6.27
C LEU A 77 2.06 7.98 7.32
N ASN A 78 3.36 8.02 7.06
CA ASN A 78 4.45 7.67 7.98
C ASN A 78 4.31 6.26 8.62
N PRO A 79 4.19 5.19 7.81
CA PRO A 79 4.09 3.83 8.30
C PRO A 79 5.31 3.41 9.10
N SER A 80 5.08 2.79 10.25
CA SER A 80 6.09 2.00 10.95
C SER A 80 6.25 0.61 10.33
N LEU A 81 5.15 0.04 9.82
CA LEU A 81 5.12 -1.23 9.10
C LEU A 81 3.91 -1.27 8.16
N LEU A 82 4.13 -1.67 6.91
CA LEU A 82 3.06 -2.09 6.01
C LEU A 82 2.91 -3.61 6.02
N THR A 83 1.68 -4.11 6.07
CA THR A 83 1.41 -5.51 5.75
C THR A 83 0.96 -5.62 4.30
N LEU A 84 1.42 -6.67 3.61
CA LEU A 84 1.04 -6.98 2.23
C LEU A 84 0.28 -8.31 2.12
N ALA A 85 0.02 -8.95 3.26
CA ALA A 85 -0.61 -10.26 3.35
C ALA A 85 -2.13 -10.14 3.21
N ASN A 86 -2.60 -9.95 1.98
CA ASN A 86 -4.02 -9.83 1.66
C ASN A 86 -4.34 -10.48 0.32
N ASN A 87 -5.62 -10.64 0.01
CA ASN A 87 -6.10 -11.36 -1.16
C ASN A 87 -5.96 -10.58 -2.48
N HIS A 88 -5.50 -9.33 -2.45
CA HIS A 88 -5.44 -8.44 -3.60
C HIS A 88 -4.02 -8.04 -4.02
N ILE A 89 -2.99 -8.26 -3.19
CA ILE A 89 -1.62 -7.83 -3.52
C ILE A 89 -1.05 -8.50 -4.78
N LEU A 90 -1.59 -9.67 -5.16
CA LEU A 90 -1.24 -10.42 -6.37
C LEU A 90 -2.22 -10.20 -7.52
N ASP A 91 -3.14 -9.24 -7.43
CA ASP A 91 -4.13 -8.99 -8.50
C ASP A 91 -3.49 -8.64 -9.84
N GLN A 92 -2.30 -8.06 -9.81
CA GLN A 92 -1.47 -7.81 -10.98
C GLN A 92 -0.34 -8.82 -11.10
N GLY A 93 -0.48 -10.05 -10.59
CA GLY A 93 0.55 -11.09 -10.64
C GLY A 93 1.81 -10.78 -9.83
N GLU A 94 2.81 -11.66 -9.95
CA GLU A 94 4.09 -11.53 -9.24
C GLU A 94 4.84 -10.25 -9.60
N GLN A 95 4.72 -9.74 -10.82
CA GLN A 95 5.40 -8.49 -11.18
C GLN A 95 4.77 -7.29 -10.46
N GLY A 96 3.45 -7.33 -10.19
CA GLY A 96 2.77 -6.31 -9.39
C GLY A 96 3.26 -6.28 -7.95
N LEU A 97 3.39 -7.46 -7.33
CA LEU A 97 3.98 -7.59 -6.00
C LEU A 97 5.42 -7.08 -5.99
N LYS A 98 6.27 -7.55 -6.92
CA LYS A 98 7.67 -7.12 -7.00
C LYS A 98 7.82 -5.61 -7.19
N SER A 99 7.02 -5.01 -8.07
CA SER A 99 6.95 -3.55 -8.25
C SER A 99 6.62 -2.86 -6.93
N THR A 100 5.62 -3.35 -6.21
CA THR A 100 5.21 -2.84 -4.90
C THR A 100 6.33 -2.88 -3.88
N GLU A 101 7.00 -4.03 -3.73
CA GLU A 101 8.13 -4.22 -2.82
C GLU A 101 9.30 -3.29 -3.17
N ASP A 102 9.65 -3.18 -4.44
CA ASP A 102 10.72 -2.30 -4.92
C ASP A 102 10.42 -0.82 -4.64
N ILE A 103 9.16 -0.40 -4.82
CA ILE A 103 8.72 0.97 -4.56
C ILE A 103 8.75 1.31 -3.06
N ILE A 104 8.30 0.38 -2.23
CA ILE A 104 8.17 0.59 -0.78
C ILE A 104 9.55 0.51 -0.10
N LEU A 105 10.35 -0.50 -0.41
CA LEU A 105 11.66 -0.73 0.21
C LEU A 105 12.77 0.13 -0.41
N ASN A 106 13.04 -0.07 -1.69
CA ASN A 106 14.25 0.47 -2.33
C ASN A 106 14.13 1.97 -2.60
N LYS A 107 12.92 2.47 -2.90
CA LYS A 107 12.72 3.90 -3.23
C LYS A 107 12.31 4.75 -2.03
N ASN A 108 11.69 4.15 -1.00
CA ASN A 108 11.06 4.93 0.08
C ASN A 108 11.43 4.49 1.50
N ASN A 109 12.21 3.42 1.67
CA ASN A 109 12.67 2.91 2.96
C ASN A 109 11.52 2.64 3.94
N ILE A 110 10.37 2.19 3.43
CA ILE A 110 9.23 1.81 4.24
C ILE A 110 9.37 0.33 4.59
N LYS A 111 9.27 0.00 5.88
CA LYS A 111 9.30 -1.39 6.32
C LYS A 111 7.99 -2.08 5.94
N TYR A 112 8.08 -3.30 5.41
CA TYR A 112 6.91 -4.08 5.09
C TYR A 112 7.08 -5.55 5.49
N LYS A 113 5.96 -6.26 5.62
CA LYS A 113 5.94 -7.71 5.76
C LYS A 113 4.92 -8.32 4.80
N THR A 114 5.40 -9.28 4.03
CA THR A 114 4.60 -10.17 3.19
C THR A 114 4.64 -11.60 3.74
N ILE A 115 3.68 -12.44 3.36
CA ILE A 115 3.66 -13.89 3.66
C ILE A 115 3.89 -14.76 2.43
N TYR A 116 4.06 -14.14 1.25
CA TYR A 116 4.31 -14.87 0.02
C TYR A 116 5.80 -15.27 -0.07
N ASN A 117 6.05 -16.57 -0.16
CA ASN A 117 7.37 -17.09 -0.56
C ASN A 117 7.45 -17.04 -2.08
N VAL A 118 8.17 -16.07 -2.64
CA VAL A 118 8.49 -16.02 -4.09
C VAL A 118 9.60 -17.05 -4.42
N LYS A 119 9.42 -18.29 -3.97
CA LYS A 119 10.23 -19.45 -4.38
C LYS A 119 9.31 -20.37 -5.18
N HIS A 120 9.58 -20.44 -6.49
CA HIS A 120 8.98 -21.32 -7.49
C HIS A 120 7.68 -20.87 -8.15
N ILE A 121 7.77 -20.00 -9.16
CA ILE A 121 7.04 -20.18 -10.43
C ILE A 121 7.98 -19.81 -11.58
N GLY A 122 8.87 -20.74 -11.88
CA GLY A 122 9.82 -20.67 -12.99
C GLY A 122 10.19 -22.09 -13.37
N SER A 123 9.33 -22.70 -14.18
CA SER A 123 9.59 -23.92 -14.95
C SER A 123 9.03 -23.71 -16.34
#